data_AF-A0A506R776-F1
#
_entry.id   AF-A0A506R776-F1
#
_cell.length_a   1.000
_cell.length_b   1.000
_cell.length_c   1.000
_cell.angle_alpha   90.00
_cell.angle_beta   90.00
_cell.angle_gamma   90.00
#
_symmetry.space_group_name_H-M   'P 1'
#
loop_
_entity.id
_entity.type
_entity.pdbx_description
1 polymer ?
#
loop_
_entity_poly.entity_id
_entity_poly.type
_entity_poly.pdbx_seq_one_letter_code
_entity_poly.pdbx_strand_id
1 'polypeptide(L)'
;MSWKTQTRIVFSLLLVAMLSGCFATENLVHVPRHDNMTSVDDYDLRLYRQSQHIFNPMPIDARVMQLRLQPRVEHLVFLVDQSASLNDSAQGLDTRFYAKEVVRRFVKTMPTQPISSTIVTYNNEPALQLYAPLDARLTIATRFPNELEFLLSGHRTAQHIQVKSLSVAIDFVSELVGNLPGPSAVVLVTEWAQIDESVELAVMRMRQRTTFGRNAHVVVPEASAIAWPQSHSGLCFYTVGVGNRLSRSRLENADSCGFSSAVDKVAQPSNMANFVESVLFRGPADEDNDGIYDYQDLCPATPAHKIVDYRGCPRFQ
;
A
#
# COMPACT_ATOMS: atom_id res chain seq x y z
N MET A 1 48.04 64.59 19.11
CA MET A 1 47.66 63.46 18.23
C MET A 1 46.88 64.00 17.04
N SER A 2 47.24 63.59 15.83
CA SER A 2 46.80 64.20 14.56
C SER A 2 45.31 63.98 14.27
N TRP A 3 44.65 64.99 13.67
CA TRP A 3 43.24 64.95 13.24
C TRP A 3 42.88 63.69 12.44
N LYS A 4 43.82 63.15 11.64
CA LYS A 4 43.63 61.92 10.84
C LYS A 4 43.45 60.64 11.69
N THR A 5 43.96 60.60 12.92
CA THR A 5 43.77 59.46 13.83
C THR A 5 42.41 59.49 14.52
N GLN A 6 41.86 60.67 14.81
CA GLN A 6 40.52 60.81 15.40
C GLN A 6 39.41 60.43 14.42
N THR A 7 39.51 60.81 13.15
CA THR A 7 38.49 60.46 12.14
C THR A 7 38.44 58.96 11.86
N ARG A 8 39.58 58.26 11.88
CA ARG A 8 39.62 56.80 11.73
C ARG A 8 38.95 56.08 12.89
N ILE A 9 39.21 56.50 14.14
CA ILE A 9 38.62 55.90 15.33
C ILE A 9 37.09 56.10 15.36
N VAL A 10 36.62 57.30 15.00
CA VAL A 10 35.17 57.57 14.92
C VAL A 10 34.51 56.74 13.83
N PHE A 11 35.14 56.57 12.67
CA PHE A 11 34.58 55.74 11.59
C PHE A 11 34.56 54.25 11.94
N SER A 12 35.58 53.75 12.66
CA SER A 12 35.62 52.38 13.16
C SER A 12 34.55 52.10 14.22
N LEU A 13 34.33 53.03 15.15
CA LEU A 13 33.28 52.92 16.17
C LEU A 13 31.88 52.96 15.55
N LEU A 14 31.67 53.77 14.51
CA LEU A 14 30.39 53.86 13.80
C LEU A 14 30.09 52.61 12.97
N LEU A 15 31.12 51.98 12.38
CA LEU A 15 31.00 50.70 11.67
C LEU A 15 30.64 49.54 12.63
N VAL A 16 31.26 49.50 13.82
CA VAL A 16 30.95 48.49 14.86
C VAL A 16 29.52 48.66 15.38
N ALA A 17 29.06 49.89 15.59
CA ALA A 17 27.69 50.18 16.02
C ALA A 17 26.64 49.76 14.97
N MET A 18 26.93 49.95 13.67
CA MET A 18 26.06 49.50 12.57
C MET A 18 26.00 47.97 12.44
N LEU A 19 27.10 47.26 12.70
CA LEU A 19 27.15 45.78 12.64
C LEU A 19 26.47 45.11 13.84
N SER A 20 26.40 45.76 15.01
CA SER A 20 25.68 45.24 16.18
C SER A 20 24.15 45.33 16.09
N GLY A 21 23.61 46.05 15.10
CA GLY A 21 22.16 46.25 14.93
C GLY A 21 21.39 45.04 14.38
N CYS A 22 22.06 44.02 13.85
CA CYS A 22 21.39 42.87 13.23
C CYS A 22 21.10 41.70 14.19
N PHE A 23 21.51 41.76 15.46
CA PHE A 23 21.32 40.64 16.41
C PHE A 23 20.06 40.75 17.29
N ALA A 24 19.24 41.78 17.16
CA ALA A 24 18.18 42.07 18.14
C ALA A 24 16.73 42.04 17.61
N THR A 25 16.48 41.58 16.37
CA THR A 25 15.12 41.55 15.81
C THR A 25 14.67 40.17 15.33
N GLU A 26 15.21 39.09 15.89
CA GLU A 26 14.56 37.79 15.73
C GLU A 26 13.63 37.58 16.92
N ASN A 27 12.32 37.67 16.65
CA ASN A 27 11.29 37.33 17.61
C ASN A 27 11.38 35.81 17.83
N LEU A 28 12.14 35.40 18.84
CA LEU A 28 12.18 34.00 19.26
C LEU A 28 10.74 33.61 19.62
N VAL A 29 10.16 32.70 18.82
CA VAL A 29 8.85 32.12 19.09
C VAL A 29 8.93 31.48 20.46
N HIS A 30 8.27 32.08 21.44
CA HIS A 30 8.24 31.59 22.81
C HIS A 30 7.32 30.37 22.85
N VAL A 31 7.86 29.19 22.54
CA VAL A 31 7.13 27.93 22.67
C VAL A 31 7.02 27.61 24.17
N PRO A 32 5.80 27.57 24.75
CA PRO A 32 5.64 27.20 26.15
C PRO A 32 6.11 25.75 26.34
N ARG A 33 7.20 25.59 27.10
CA ARG A 33 7.72 24.28 27.50
C ARG A 33 6.69 23.62 28.42
N HIS A 34 5.98 22.63 27.90
CA HIS A 34 5.15 21.76 28.71
C HIS A 34 6.06 20.64 29.22
N ASP A 35 6.51 20.74 30.48
CA ASP A 35 7.47 19.81 31.06
C ASP A 35 6.94 18.37 31.23
N ASN A 36 5.69 18.07 30.85
CA ASN A 36 5.04 16.79 31.13
C ASN A 36 4.28 16.16 29.93
N MET A 37 4.68 16.38 28.67
CA MET A 37 3.99 15.71 27.55
C MET A 37 4.72 14.58 26.83
N THR A 38 5.97 14.28 27.15
CA THR A 38 6.61 13.02 26.70
C THR A 38 7.87 12.75 27.52
N SER A 39 7.87 11.66 28.29
CA SER A 39 9.11 11.07 28.78
C SER A 39 9.83 10.45 27.58
N VAL A 40 11.05 10.87 27.31
CA VAL A 40 11.94 10.12 26.41
C VAL A 40 12.60 9.05 27.27
N ASP A 41 11.87 7.96 27.47
CA ASP A 41 12.43 6.76 28.08
C ASP A 41 13.31 6.03 27.06
N ASP A 42 14.29 5.26 27.55
CA ASP A 42 15.03 4.33 26.70
C ASP A 42 14.05 3.43 25.95
N TYR A 43 14.20 3.36 24.63
CA TYR A 43 13.32 2.59 23.78
C TYR A 43 13.26 1.13 24.25
N ASP A 44 12.08 0.61 24.58
CA ASP A 44 11.92 -0.73 25.14
C ASP A 44 12.22 -1.81 24.09
N LEU A 45 13.49 -2.20 24.00
CA LEU A 45 13.96 -3.26 23.12
C LEU A 45 13.54 -4.67 23.57
N ARG A 46 12.78 -4.84 24.67
CA ARG A 46 12.26 -6.16 25.07
C ARG A 46 11.24 -6.68 24.07
N LEU A 47 10.48 -5.80 23.41
CA LEU A 47 9.56 -6.15 22.32
C LEU A 47 10.29 -6.75 21.10
N TYR A 48 11.56 -6.40 20.87
CA TYR A 48 12.39 -6.97 19.81
C TYR A 48 13.08 -8.28 20.21
N ARG A 49 13.07 -8.61 21.51
CA ARG A 49 13.59 -9.88 22.05
C ARG A 49 12.52 -10.97 22.20
N GLN A 50 11.24 -10.65 22.01
CA GLN A 50 10.23 -11.68 21.80
C GLN A 50 10.52 -12.40 20.49
N SER A 51 10.48 -13.74 20.53
CA SER A 51 10.58 -14.52 19.30
C SER A 51 9.47 -14.04 18.35
N GLN A 52 9.82 -13.78 17.09
CA GLN A 52 8.91 -13.24 16.05
C GLN A 52 7.76 -14.22 15.68
N HIS A 53 7.49 -15.22 16.51
CA HIS A 53 6.57 -16.31 16.26
C HIS A 53 5.17 -16.07 16.86
N ILE A 54 5.02 -15.14 17.82
CA ILE A 54 3.71 -14.81 18.37
C ILE A 54 3.23 -13.50 17.76
N PHE A 55 2.51 -13.61 16.64
CA PHE A 55 1.78 -12.49 16.07
C PHE A 55 0.48 -12.29 16.86
N ASN A 56 0.42 -11.20 17.65
CA ASN A 56 -0.82 -10.76 18.29
C ASN A 56 -1.52 -9.77 17.34
N PRO A 57 -2.63 -10.15 16.66
CA PRO A 57 -3.29 -9.26 15.72
C PRO A 57 -3.79 -8.00 16.40
N MET A 58 -3.76 -6.88 15.68
CA MET A 58 -4.32 -5.60 16.11
C MET A 58 -5.53 -5.27 15.23
N PRO A 59 -6.76 -5.68 15.61
CA PRO A 59 -7.95 -5.43 14.81
C PRO A 59 -8.13 -3.94 14.51
N ILE A 60 -8.56 -3.62 13.29
CA ILE A 60 -8.69 -2.24 12.82
C ILE A 60 -10.10 -1.66 12.97
N ASP A 61 -11.08 -2.44 13.43
CA ASP A 61 -12.50 -2.01 13.50
C ASP A 61 -12.68 -0.70 14.28
N ALA A 62 -12.07 -0.60 15.48
CA ALA A 62 -12.15 0.61 16.30
C ALA A 62 -11.55 1.83 15.59
N ARG A 63 -10.43 1.63 14.89
CA ARG A 63 -9.74 2.69 14.15
C ARG A 63 -10.53 3.14 12.93
N VAL A 64 -11.12 2.20 12.18
CA VAL A 64 -12.02 2.48 11.04
C VAL A 64 -13.21 3.34 11.49
N MET A 65 -13.83 2.99 12.62
CA MET A 65 -14.94 3.76 13.19
C MET A 65 -14.50 5.14 13.67
N GLN A 66 -13.40 5.23 14.42
CA GLN A 66 -12.89 6.49 14.96
C GLN A 66 -12.50 7.48 13.85
N LEU A 67 -11.82 6.99 12.81
CA LEU A 67 -11.33 7.78 11.70
C LEU A 67 -12.33 7.89 10.55
N ARG A 68 -13.55 7.34 10.68
CA ARG A 68 -14.61 7.36 9.65
C ARG A 68 -14.11 6.91 8.27
N LEU A 69 -13.29 5.87 8.25
CA LEU A 69 -12.69 5.37 7.01
C LEU A 69 -13.74 4.75 6.10
N GLN A 70 -13.59 4.96 4.80
CA GLN A 70 -14.49 4.37 3.80
C GLN A 70 -13.87 3.12 3.17
N PRO A 71 -14.67 2.10 2.83
CA PRO A 71 -14.19 0.96 2.04
C PRO A 71 -13.60 1.44 0.72
N ARG A 72 -12.38 0.99 0.41
CA ARG A 72 -11.71 1.23 -0.87
C ARG A 72 -11.97 0.10 -1.87
N VAL A 73 -12.15 -1.11 -1.36
CA VAL A 73 -12.19 -2.34 -2.17
C VAL A 73 -13.42 -3.16 -1.84
N GLU A 74 -14.03 -3.72 -2.88
CA GLU A 74 -15.15 -4.65 -2.77
C GLU A 74 -14.66 -6.10 -2.87
N HIS A 75 -13.64 -6.31 -3.71
CA HIS A 75 -13.05 -7.62 -3.97
C HIS A 75 -11.57 -7.67 -3.57
N LEU A 76 -11.17 -8.69 -2.82
CA LEU A 76 -9.80 -8.90 -2.35
C LEU A 76 -9.25 -10.25 -2.82
N VAL A 77 -8.17 -10.23 -3.59
CA VAL A 77 -7.52 -11.43 -4.10
C VAL A 77 -6.10 -11.51 -3.55
N PHE A 78 -5.77 -12.59 -2.86
CA PHE A 78 -4.39 -12.91 -2.51
C PHE A 78 -3.79 -13.81 -3.59
N LEU A 79 -2.62 -13.43 -4.11
CA LEU A 79 -1.80 -14.29 -4.96
C LEU A 79 -0.53 -14.65 -4.19
N VAL A 80 -0.42 -15.90 -3.74
CA VAL A 80 0.67 -16.37 -2.90
C VAL A 80 1.58 -17.27 -3.71
N ASP A 81 2.80 -16.82 -3.91
CA ASP A 81 3.84 -17.62 -4.54
C ASP A 81 4.27 -18.76 -3.60
N GLN A 82 4.25 -19.97 -4.14
CA GLN A 82 4.66 -21.23 -3.50
C GLN A 82 5.63 -21.99 -4.40
N SER A 83 6.19 -21.31 -5.41
CA SER A 83 7.18 -21.87 -6.34
C SER A 83 8.42 -22.39 -5.62
N ALA A 84 9.11 -23.33 -6.26
CA ALA A 84 10.39 -23.83 -5.77
C ALA A 84 11.48 -22.74 -5.75
N SER A 85 11.27 -21.60 -6.43
CA SER A 85 12.18 -20.46 -6.41
C SER A 85 12.29 -19.80 -5.04
N LEU A 86 11.29 -19.99 -4.17
CA LEU A 86 11.26 -19.51 -2.79
C LEU A 86 12.06 -20.37 -1.80
N ASN A 87 12.85 -21.33 -2.28
CA ASN A 87 13.50 -22.33 -1.42
C ASN A 87 14.72 -21.80 -0.63
N ASP A 88 14.95 -20.49 -0.60
CA ASP A 88 15.90 -19.90 0.32
C ASP A 88 15.33 -19.89 1.75
N SER A 89 16.16 -20.27 2.73
CA SER A 89 15.76 -20.18 4.14
C SER A 89 15.94 -18.75 4.64
N ALA A 90 14.85 -18.05 4.94
CA ALA A 90 14.91 -16.79 5.68
C ALA A 90 14.85 -17.11 7.18
N GLN A 91 15.92 -16.76 7.93
CA GLN A 91 16.01 -17.03 9.37
C GLN A 91 15.81 -18.51 9.75
N GLY A 92 16.17 -19.45 8.85
CA GLY A 92 16.05 -20.91 9.09
C GLY A 92 14.65 -21.49 8.83
N LEU A 93 13.69 -20.70 8.33
CA LEU A 93 12.37 -21.15 7.92
C LEU A 93 12.23 -21.05 6.39
N ASP A 94 11.54 -22.01 5.78
CA ASP A 94 11.21 -22.01 4.35
C ASP A 94 10.29 -20.81 4.06
N THR A 95 10.70 -19.95 3.12
CA THR A 95 10.00 -18.69 2.86
C THR A 95 8.58 -18.88 2.35
N ARG A 96 8.23 -20.07 1.83
CA ARG A 96 6.85 -20.42 1.43
C ARG A 96 5.90 -20.43 2.63
N PHE A 97 6.37 -20.85 3.81
CA PHE A 97 5.61 -20.74 5.05
C PHE A 97 5.46 -19.28 5.47
N TYR A 98 6.53 -18.49 5.31
CA TYR A 98 6.50 -17.05 5.60
C TYR A 98 5.49 -16.32 4.69
N ALA A 99 5.43 -16.68 3.41
CA ALA A 99 4.47 -16.12 2.46
C ALA A 99 3.01 -16.38 2.87
N LYS A 100 2.70 -17.62 3.30
CA LYS A 100 1.37 -17.96 3.85
C LYS A 100 1.10 -17.26 5.17
N GLU A 101 2.11 -17.12 6.04
CA GLU A 101 1.97 -16.45 7.32
C GLU A 101 1.68 -14.96 7.15
N VAL A 102 2.24 -14.28 6.14
CA VAL A 102 1.86 -12.89 5.79
C VAL A 102 0.36 -12.78 5.54
N VAL A 103 -0.21 -13.68 4.73
CA VAL A 103 -1.65 -13.66 4.45
C VAL A 103 -2.45 -14.00 5.71
N ARG A 104 -2.00 -14.96 6.52
CA ARG A 104 -2.67 -15.28 7.78
C ARG A 104 -2.71 -14.08 8.73
N ARG A 105 -1.59 -13.36 8.87
CA ARG A 105 -1.47 -12.14 9.69
C ARG A 105 -2.37 -11.03 9.16
N PHE A 106 -2.41 -10.84 7.85
CA PHE A 106 -3.33 -9.92 7.20
C PHE A 106 -4.77 -10.26 7.57
N VAL A 107 -5.19 -11.50 7.30
CA VAL A 107 -6.55 -11.99 7.56
C VAL A 107 -6.95 -11.83 9.02
N LYS A 108 -6.07 -12.13 9.97
CA LYS A 108 -6.34 -11.93 11.41
C LYS A 108 -6.48 -10.48 11.84
N THR A 109 -5.96 -9.56 11.04
CA THR A 109 -5.96 -8.12 11.31
C THR A 109 -7.11 -7.41 10.59
N MET A 110 -7.77 -8.10 9.64
CA MET A 110 -8.93 -7.59 8.92
C MET A 110 -10.11 -7.29 9.86
N PRO A 111 -11.01 -6.36 9.45
CA PRO A 111 -12.27 -6.13 10.15
C PRO A 111 -13.09 -7.43 10.25
N THR A 112 -13.95 -7.52 11.25
CA THR A 112 -14.78 -8.73 11.44
C THR A 112 -15.88 -8.91 10.39
N GLN A 113 -16.08 -7.91 9.51
CA GLN A 113 -17.09 -7.92 8.47
C GLN A 113 -16.67 -8.81 7.30
N PRO A 114 -17.63 -9.48 6.63
CA PRO A 114 -17.31 -10.33 5.49
C PRO A 114 -16.96 -9.48 4.26
N ILE A 115 -16.04 -9.97 3.44
CA ILE A 115 -15.61 -9.32 2.20
C ILE A 115 -15.53 -10.34 1.06
N SER A 116 -15.86 -9.92 -0.15
CA SER A 116 -15.68 -10.75 -1.34
C SER A 116 -14.20 -11.01 -1.55
N SER A 117 -13.77 -12.25 -1.33
CA SER A 117 -12.34 -12.55 -1.25
C SER A 117 -11.98 -13.97 -1.65
N THR A 118 -10.74 -14.14 -2.08
CA THR A 118 -10.17 -15.45 -2.41
C THR A 118 -8.65 -15.49 -2.23
N ILE A 119 -8.13 -16.70 -2.07
CA ILE A 119 -6.70 -16.98 -1.94
C ILE A 119 -6.30 -17.93 -3.05
N VAL A 120 -5.42 -17.43 -3.91
CA VAL A 120 -4.86 -18.13 -5.05
C VAL A 120 -3.39 -18.40 -4.76
N THR A 121 -2.97 -19.64 -4.90
CA THR A 121 -1.57 -20.05 -4.74
C THR A 121 -0.98 -20.36 -6.11
N TYR A 122 0.26 -19.96 -6.34
CA TYR A 122 1.00 -20.22 -7.57
C TYR A 122 2.18 -21.16 -7.29
N ASN A 123 2.41 -22.15 -8.16
CA ASN A 123 3.63 -22.93 -8.16
C ASN A 123 4.18 -23.05 -9.58
N ASN A 124 5.52 -23.06 -9.71
CA ASN A 124 6.18 -23.18 -11.00
C ASN A 124 6.27 -24.65 -11.40
N GLU A 125 5.72 -25.00 -12.56
CA GLU A 125 5.79 -26.37 -13.09
C GLU A 125 6.53 -26.40 -14.42
N PRO A 126 7.79 -26.88 -14.46
CA PRO A 126 8.58 -26.88 -15.68
C PRO A 126 8.14 -27.94 -16.71
N ALA A 127 7.32 -28.92 -16.31
CA ALA A 127 6.90 -30.05 -17.14
C ALA A 127 5.60 -29.80 -17.95
N LEU A 128 4.80 -28.78 -17.60
CA LEU A 128 3.54 -28.51 -18.28
C LEU A 128 3.75 -27.63 -19.52
N GLN A 129 3.99 -28.28 -20.67
CA GLN A 129 3.74 -27.71 -22.00
C GLN A 129 2.33 -28.09 -22.45
N LEU A 130 1.29 -27.38 -21.99
CA LEU A 130 0.04 -27.11 -22.72
C LEU A 130 -1.02 -26.59 -21.73
N TYR A 131 -1.73 -25.54 -22.17
CA TYR A 131 -2.99 -25.01 -21.66
C TYR A 131 -3.24 -25.28 -20.17
N ALA A 132 -2.96 -24.28 -19.33
CA ALA A 132 -3.81 -24.08 -18.17
C ALA A 132 -5.26 -24.30 -18.63
N PRO A 133 -6.05 -25.16 -17.96
CA PRO A 133 -7.39 -25.41 -18.43
C PRO A 133 -8.05 -24.05 -18.55
N LEU A 134 -8.62 -23.77 -19.73
CA LEU A 134 -9.53 -22.63 -19.95
C LEU A 134 -10.71 -22.63 -18.94
N ASP A 135 -10.77 -23.62 -18.04
CA ASP A 135 -11.74 -23.80 -16.97
C ASP A 135 -11.12 -23.84 -15.56
N ALA A 136 -9.90 -23.34 -15.32
CA ALA A 136 -9.51 -22.92 -13.96
C ALA A 136 -10.35 -21.68 -13.61
N ARG A 137 -11.66 -21.89 -13.40
CA ARG A 137 -12.60 -20.85 -12.97
C ARG A 137 -12.20 -20.48 -11.56
N LEU A 138 -11.25 -19.57 -11.45
CA LEU A 138 -10.98 -18.91 -10.20
C LEU A 138 -12.31 -18.28 -9.77
N THR A 139 -12.66 -18.50 -8.51
CA THR A 139 -13.92 -18.01 -7.96
C THR A 139 -13.62 -17.05 -6.83
N ILE A 140 -14.48 -16.07 -6.67
CA ILE A 140 -14.49 -15.19 -5.51
C ILE A 140 -15.81 -15.38 -4.79
N ALA A 141 -15.79 -15.32 -3.47
CA ALA A 141 -17.00 -15.43 -2.65
C ALA A 141 -16.90 -14.50 -1.46
N THR A 142 -18.05 -14.05 -0.96
CA THR A 142 -18.12 -13.30 0.30
C THR A 142 -17.74 -14.24 1.45
N ARG A 143 -16.70 -13.88 2.20
CA ARG A 143 -16.15 -14.71 3.29
C ARG A 143 -15.83 -13.89 4.51
N PHE A 144 -15.95 -14.52 5.67
CA PHE A 144 -15.43 -13.97 6.91
C PHE A 144 -13.92 -14.24 7.05
N PRO A 145 -13.17 -13.42 7.81
CA PRO A 145 -11.73 -13.63 8.00
C PRO A 145 -11.35 -15.03 8.53
N ASN A 146 -12.14 -15.60 9.45
CA ASN A 146 -11.91 -16.96 9.96
C ASN A 146 -12.03 -18.04 8.88
N GLU A 147 -12.93 -17.88 7.91
CA GLU A 147 -13.07 -18.79 6.77
C GLU A 147 -11.86 -18.69 5.84
N LEU A 148 -11.35 -17.47 5.59
CA LEU A 148 -10.11 -17.26 4.82
C LEU A 148 -8.89 -17.90 5.50
N GLU A 149 -8.78 -17.79 6.83
CA GLU A 149 -7.72 -18.46 7.59
C GLU A 149 -7.78 -19.99 7.42
N PHE A 150 -8.98 -20.56 7.41
CA PHE A 150 -9.17 -21.99 7.16
C PHE A 150 -8.74 -22.39 5.74
N LEU A 151 -9.01 -21.55 4.73
CA LEU A 151 -8.57 -21.79 3.34
C LEU A 151 -7.05 -21.79 3.20
N LEU A 152 -6.32 -20.99 3.98
CA LEU A 152 -4.85 -21.00 3.99
C LEU A 152 -4.27 -22.30 4.56
N SER A 153 -4.97 -22.89 5.53
CA SER A 153 -4.50 -24.05 6.30
C SER A 153 -4.90 -25.38 5.65
N GLY A 154 -5.95 -25.38 4.82
CA GLY A 154 -6.49 -26.58 4.18
C GLY A 154 -5.74 -26.99 2.91
N HIS A 155 -5.47 -28.29 2.76
CA HIS A 155 -4.89 -28.87 1.53
C HIS A 155 -5.88 -28.98 0.36
N ARG A 156 -7.19 -28.73 0.58
CA ARG A 156 -8.26 -29.15 -0.35
C ARG A 156 -9.07 -28.03 -0.99
N THR A 157 -8.85 -26.75 -0.64
CA THR A 157 -9.73 -25.65 -1.08
C THR A 157 -9.02 -24.34 -1.44
N ALA A 158 -7.68 -24.27 -1.36
CA ALA A 158 -6.96 -23.14 -1.93
C ALA A 158 -6.97 -23.26 -3.46
N GLN A 159 -7.39 -22.20 -4.14
CA GLN A 159 -7.33 -22.17 -5.61
C GLN A 159 -5.84 -22.19 -5.99
N HIS A 160 -5.46 -23.07 -6.90
CA HIS A 160 -4.06 -23.29 -7.23
C HIS A 160 -3.83 -23.13 -8.72
N ILE A 161 -2.78 -22.40 -9.08
CA ILE A 161 -2.32 -22.18 -10.45
C ILE A 161 -0.96 -22.87 -10.60
N GLN A 162 -0.89 -23.81 -11.53
CA GLN A 162 0.35 -24.46 -11.95
C GLN A 162 0.73 -23.96 -13.34
N VAL A 163 1.66 -23.03 -13.40
CA VAL A 163 2.10 -22.41 -14.67
C VAL A 163 3.60 -22.17 -14.68
N LYS A 164 4.15 -21.89 -15.86
CA LYS A 164 5.59 -21.75 -16.07
C LYS A 164 6.22 -20.58 -15.29
N SER A 165 5.53 -19.44 -15.19
CA SER A 165 6.05 -18.21 -14.58
C SER A 165 4.99 -17.44 -13.80
N LEU A 166 5.46 -16.62 -12.85
CA LEU A 166 4.60 -15.74 -12.05
C LEU A 166 3.79 -14.76 -12.92
N SER A 167 4.38 -14.26 -14.01
CA SER A 167 3.70 -13.39 -14.98
C SER A 167 2.44 -14.03 -15.57
N VAL A 168 2.50 -15.32 -15.93
CA VAL A 168 1.33 -16.07 -16.42
C VAL A 168 0.29 -16.23 -15.32
N ALA A 169 0.69 -16.49 -14.07
CA ALA A 169 -0.24 -16.59 -12.95
C ALA A 169 -0.99 -15.26 -12.69
N ILE A 170 -0.30 -14.13 -12.84
CA ILE A 170 -0.89 -12.79 -12.77
C ILE A 170 -1.90 -12.58 -13.89
N ASP A 171 -1.65 -13.09 -15.10
CA ASP A 171 -2.62 -12.99 -16.21
C ASP A 171 -3.92 -13.76 -15.89
N PHE A 172 -3.87 -14.92 -15.22
CA PHE A 172 -5.07 -15.62 -14.72
C PHE A 172 -5.85 -14.83 -13.68
N VAL A 173 -5.14 -14.26 -12.69
CA VAL A 173 -5.78 -13.39 -11.69
C VAL A 173 -6.36 -12.13 -12.34
N SER A 174 -5.71 -11.64 -13.40
CA SER A 174 -6.21 -10.48 -14.14
C SER A 174 -7.52 -10.77 -14.88
N GLU A 175 -7.70 -11.98 -15.39
CA GLU A 175 -8.97 -12.41 -15.97
C GLU A 175 -10.08 -12.46 -14.92
N LEU A 176 -9.78 -13.03 -13.73
CA LEU A 176 -10.73 -13.03 -12.61
C LEU A 176 -11.16 -11.59 -12.27
N VAL A 177 -10.20 -10.72 -11.97
CA VAL A 177 -10.48 -9.36 -11.50
C VAL A 177 -11.14 -8.50 -12.59
N GLY A 178 -10.75 -8.67 -13.85
CA GLY A 178 -11.34 -7.95 -14.98
C GLY A 178 -12.84 -8.24 -15.16
N ASN A 179 -13.33 -9.38 -14.66
CA ASN A 179 -14.73 -9.78 -14.73
C ASN A 179 -15.54 -9.43 -13.46
N LEU A 180 -14.92 -8.84 -12.44
CA LEU A 180 -15.61 -8.50 -11.20
C LEU A 180 -16.26 -7.10 -11.26
N PRO A 181 -17.51 -6.96 -10.79
CA PRO A 181 -18.17 -5.67 -10.71
C PRO A 181 -17.71 -4.93 -9.45
N GLY A 182 -16.84 -3.93 -9.59
CA GLY A 182 -16.44 -3.10 -8.45
C GLY A 182 -14.95 -3.14 -8.12
N PRO A 183 -14.47 -2.19 -7.29
CA PRO A 183 -13.05 -1.95 -7.06
C PRO A 183 -12.39 -3.18 -6.43
N SER A 184 -11.25 -3.57 -6.98
CA SER A 184 -10.57 -4.80 -6.60
C SER A 184 -9.16 -4.51 -6.09
N ALA A 185 -8.71 -5.27 -5.09
CA ALA A 185 -7.32 -5.30 -4.66
C ALA A 185 -6.70 -6.66 -4.88
N VAL A 186 -5.49 -6.67 -5.42
CA VAL A 186 -4.63 -7.85 -5.50
C VAL A 186 -3.45 -7.66 -4.56
N VAL A 187 -3.24 -8.62 -3.67
CA VAL A 187 -2.08 -8.67 -2.77
C VAL A 187 -1.21 -9.84 -3.20
N LEU A 188 -0.11 -9.55 -3.89
CA LEU A 188 0.89 -10.53 -4.31
C LEU A 188 1.92 -10.73 -3.20
N VAL A 189 2.15 -11.98 -2.78
CA VAL A 189 3.23 -12.34 -1.86
C VAL A 189 4.21 -13.24 -2.60
N THR A 190 5.41 -12.73 -2.86
CA THR A 190 6.46 -13.43 -3.63
C THR A 190 7.84 -12.93 -3.18
N GLU A 191 8.91 -13.51 -3.70
CA GLU A 191 10.26 -12.98 -3.51
C GLU A 191 10.57 -11.88 -4.52
N TRP A 192 11.34 -10.88 -4.12
CA TRP A 192 11.76 -9.78 -5.00
C TRP A 192 12.45 -10.25 -6.29
N ALA A 193 13.18 -11.37 -6.23
CA ALA A 193 13.88 -11.94 -7.38
C ALA A 193 12.92 -12.46 -8.47
N GLN A 194 11.66 -12.76 -8.14
CA GLN A 194 10.65 -13.19 -9.11
C GLN A 194 10.00 -12.01 -9.85
N ILE A 195 10.18 -10.77 -9.37
CA ILE A 195 9.60 -9.57 -9.98
C ILE A 195 10.56 -9.07 -11.06
N ASP A 196 10.44 -9.66 -12.24
CA ASP A 196 11.14 -9.24 -13.46
C ASP A 196 10.27 -8.33 -14.34
N GLU A 197 10.79 -7.95 -15.51
CA GLU A 197 10.06 -7.15 -16.50
C GLU A 197 8.78 -7.84 -16.99
N SER A 198 8.76 -9.19 -17.05
CA SER A 198 7.56 -9.92 -17.47
C SER A 198 6.42 -9.78 -16.47
N VAL A 199 6.74 -9.74 -15.18
CA VAL A 199 5.79 -9.49 -14.09
C VAL A 199 5.29 -8.05 -14.11
N GLU A 200 6.18 -7.08 -14.32
CA GLU A 200 5.81 -5.67 -14.48
C GLU A 200 4.82 -5.47 -15.63
N LEU A 201 5.12 -6.05 -16.80
CA LEU A 201 4.23 -6.01 -17.95
C LEU A 201 2.88 -6.71 -17.68
N ALA A 202 2.86 -7.81 -16.92
CA ALA A 202 1.62 -8.49 -16.54
C ALA A 202 0.74 -7.62 -15.63
N VAL A 203 1.33 -6.94 -14.65
CA VAL A 203 0.61 -6.00 -13.77
C VAL A 203 0.09 -4.80 -14.58
N MET A 204 0.87 -4.28 -15.53
CA MET A 204 0.43 -3.21 -16.42
C MET A 204 -0.76 -3.64 -17.28
N ARG A 205 -0.72 -4.84 -17.88
CA ARG A 205 -1.88 -5.42 -18.59
C ARG A 205 -3.10 -5.54 -17.68
N MET A 206 -2.90 -5.98 -16.45
CA MET A 206 -3.98 -6.11 -15.47
C MET A 206 -4.64 -4.77 -15.17
N ARG A 207 -3.85 -3.71 -14.92
CA ARG A 207 -4.35 -2.35 -14.70
C ARG A 207 -5.08 -1.80 -15.92
N GLN A 208 -4.56 -2.02 -17.12
CA GLN A 208 -5.21 -1.61 -18.36
C GLN A 208 -6.58 -2.28 -18.51
N ARG A 209 -6.68 -3.58 -18.23
CA ARG A 209 -7.93 -4.34 -18.32
C ARG A 209 -9.05 -3.80 -17.42
N THR A 210 -8.72 -3.27 -16.25
CA THR A 210 -9.70 -2.72 -15.29
C THR A 210 -10.01 -1.24 -15.49
N THR A 211 -9.14 -0.49 -16.18
CA THR A 211 -9.27 0.97 -16.35
C THR A 211 -10.12 1.35 -17.58
N PHE A 212 -10.10 0.55 -18.64
CA PHE A 212 -10.76 0.91 -19.91
C PHE A 212 -12.10 0.20 -20.08
N GLY A 213 -13.19 0.82 -19.59
CA GLY A 213 -14.56 0.33 -19.80
C GLY A 213 -15.13 0.53 -21.21
N ARG A 214 -14.50 1.35 -22.07
CA ARG A 214 -14.87 1.56 -23.49
C ARG A 214 -13.64 1.88 -24.37
N ASN A 215 -13.53 1.23 -25.52
CA ASN A 215 -12.61 1.54 -26.63
C ASN A 215 -11.11 1.63 -26.30
N ALA A 216 -10.55 0.69 -25.54
CA ALA A 216 -9.10 0.49 -25.56
C ALA A 216 -8.70 -0.29 -26.82
N HIS A 217 -8.13 0.40 -27.80
CA HIS A 217 -7.40 -0.25 -28.88
C HIS A 217 -6.06 -0.76 -28.36
N VAL A 218 -6.03 -2.00 -27.86
CA VAL A 218 -4.77 -2.75 -27.79
C VAL A 218 -4.52 -3.27 -29.20
N VAL A 219 -3.44 -2.81 -29.84
CA VAL A 219 -2.94 -3.41 -31.08
C VAL A 219 -2.37 -4.77 -30.71
N VAL A 220 -3.23 -5.78 -30.65
CA VAL A 220 -2.80 -7.18 -30.59
C VAL A 220 -2.55 -7.62 -32.03
N PRO A 221 -1.33 -8.06 -32.39
CA PRO A 221 -1.14 -8.73 -33.66
C PRO A 221 -1.85 -10.09 -33.54
N GLU A 222 -2.99 -10.20 -34.22
CA GLU A 222 -3.75 -11.43 -34.45
C GLU A 222 -4.38 -12.12 -33.22
N ALA A 223 -5.50 -11.59 -32.73
CA ALA A 223 -6.50 -12.43 -32.06
C ALA A 223 -7.91 -11.80 -32.17
N SER A 224 -8.72 -12.31 -33.09
CA SER A 224 -10.16 -12.07 -33.14
C SER A 224 -10.88 -12.89 -32.08
N ALA A 225 -11.77 -12.25 -31.31
CA ALA A 225 -12.75 -12.82 -30.36
C ALA A 225 -12.35 -12.94 -28.87
N ILE A 226 -11.84 -11.87 -28.26
CA ILE A 226 -11.93 -11.69 -26.81
C ILE A 226 -13.07 -10.70 -26.53
N ALA A 227 -14.14 -11.16 -25.89
CA ALA A 227 -15.19 -10.28 -25.39
C ALA A 227 -14.61 -9.47 -24.22
N TRP A 228 -14.50 -8.15 -24.40
CA TRP A 228 -13.93 -7.25 -23.39
C TRP A 228 -14.94 -7.00 -22.26
N PRO A 229 -14.56 -7.14 -20.98
CA PRO A 229 -15.46 -6.90 -19.86
C PRO A 229 -15.80 -5.40 -19.70
N GLN A 230 -17.01 -5.12 -19.22
CA GLN A 230 -17.54 -3.76 -19.00
C GLN A 230 -17.15 -3.16 -17.63
N SER A 231 -15.96 -3.49 -17.12
CA SER A 231 -15.52 -3.03 -15.80
C SER A 231 -15.28 -1.50 -15.81
N HIS A 232 -15.89 -0.81 -14.84
CA HIS A 232 -15.62 0.58 -14.46
C HIS A 232 -14.81 0.64 -13.15
N SER A 233 -14.12 -0.44 -12.78
CA SER A 233 -13.65 -0.62 -11.41
C SER A 233 -12.14 -0.49 -11.26
N GLY A 234 -11.72 0.48 -10.44
CA GLY A 234 -10.30 0.66 -10.09
C GLY A 234 -9.67 -0.61 -9.49
N LEU A 235 -8.40 -0.83 -9.83
CA LEU A 235 -7.58 -1.92 -9.30
C LEU A 235 -6.41 -1.36 -8.50
N CYS A 236 -6.25 -1.84 -7.26
CA CYS A 236 -5.04 -1.60 -6.49
C CYS A 236 -4.17 -2.86 -6.38
N PHE A 237 -2.89 -2.72 -6.72
CA PHE A 237 -1.96 -3.85 -6.74
C PHE A 237 -0.87 -3.67 -5.68
N TYR A 238 -0.91 -4.52 -4.66
CA TYR A 238 0.04 -4.48 -3.55
C TYR A 238 0.98 -5.67 -3.64
N THR A 239 2.24 -5.48 -3.27
CA THR A 239 3.18 -6.59 -3.18
C THR A 239 3.84 -6.67 -1.81
N VAL A 240 3.98 -7.89 -1.31
CA VAL A 240 4.79 -8.19 -0.13
C VAL A 240 5.94 -9.09 -0.54
N GLY A 241 7.14 -8.53 -0.52
CA GLY A 241 8.35 -9.28 -0.83
C GLY A 241 8.85 -10.06 0.37
N VAL A 242 8.88 -11.39 0.26
CA VAL A 242 9.55 -12.24 1.25
C VAL A 242 11.06 -12.23 1.00
N GLY A 243 11.85 -11.86 2.00
CA GLY A 243 13.31 -11.77 1.93
C GLY A 243 13.90 -10.38 2.29
N ASN A 244 15.19 -10.35 2.63
CA ASN A 244 15.87 -9.21 3.27
C ASN A 244 16.51 -8.21 2.29
N ARG A 245 16.18 -8.26 0.99
CA ARG A 245 16.70 -7.30 0.01
C ARG A 245 15.80 -6.07 -0.03
N LEU A 246 16.40 -4.88 0.01
CA LEU A 246 15.70 -3.59 0.01
C LEU A 246 14.65 -3.55 -1.11
N SER A 247 13.40 -3.27 -0.72
CA SER A 247 12.20 -3.15 -1.55
C SER A 247 12.36 -2.00 -2.56
N ARG A 248 13.02 -2.26 -3.69
CA ARG A 248 12.92 -1.43 -4.90
C ARG A 248 12.12 -2.23 -5.92
N SER A 249 10.83 -2.38 -5.64
CA SER A 249 9.91 -3.01 -6.59
C SER A 249 9.74 -2.10 -7.79
N ARG A 250 9.82 -2.67 -8.99
CA ARG A 250 9.51 -1.96 -10.25
C ARG A 250 8.02 -1.72 -10.46
N LEU A 251 7.17 -2.19 -9.54
CA LEU A 251 5.71 -2.18 -9.69
C LEU A 251 5.04 -0.89 -9.15
N GLU A 252 5.83 -0.01 -8.51
CA GLU A 252 5.39 1.26 -7.94
C GLU A 252 5.39 2.35 -9.02
N ASN A 253 4.26 2.51 -9.71
CA ASN A 253 4.03 3.64 -10.62
C ASN A 253 3.23 4.72 -9.91
N ALA A 254 3.70 5.97 -10.00
CA ALA A 254 3.13 7.14 -9.31
C ALA A 254 1.63 7.35 -9.63
N ASP A 255 1.19 6.95 -10.82
CA ASP A 255 -0.18 7.16 -11.32
C ASP A 255 -1.16 6.04 -10.94
N SER A 256 -0.73 5.06 -10.14
CA SER A 256 -1.52 3.85 -9.87
C SER A 256 -1.62 3.52 -8.39
N CYS A 257 -2.79 3.07 -7.92
CA CYS A 257 -2.93 2.67 -6.53
C CYS A 257 -2.24 1.33 -6.25
N GLY A 258 -1.64 1.24 -5.06
CA GLY A 258 -0.84 0.11 -4.61
C GLY A 258 0.60 0.48 -4.33
N PHE A 259 1.29 -0.34 -3.55
CA PHE A 259 2.68 -0.15 -3.18
C PHE A 259 3.31 -1.50 -2.79
N SER A 260 4.62 -1.50 -2.63
CA SER A 260 5.38 -2.69 -2.28
C SER A 260 5.91 -2.57 -0.86
N SER A 261 5.87 -3.68 -0.12
CA SER A 261 6.37 -3.76 1.25
C SER A 261 7.28 -4.96 1.42
N ALA A 262 8.40 -4.79 2.10
CA ALA A 262 9.17 -5.93 2.58
C ALA A 262 8.42 -6.64 3.70
N VAL A 263 8.55 -7.96 3.77
CA VAL A 263 7.93 -8.76 4.83
C VAL A 263 8.28 -8.26 6.23
N ASP A 264 9.51 -7.79 6.45
CA ASP A 264 9.96 -7.22 7.73
C ASP A 264 9.17 -5.96 8.12
N LYS A 265 8.76 -5.15 7.14
CA LYS A 265 7.96 -3.94 7.40
C LYS A 265 6.58 -4.30 7.91
N VAL A 266 5.97 -5.37 7.39
CA VAL A 266 4.62 -5.83 7.79
C VAL A 266 4.66 -6.91 8.87
N ALA A 267 5.84 -7.25 9.39
CA ALA A 267 5.98 -8.31 10.39
C ALA A 267 5.37 -7.94 11.75
N GLN A 268 5.45 -6.65 12.13
CA GLN A 268 4.90 -6.14 13.39
C GLN A 268 3.38 -5.94 13.31
N PRO A 269 2.61 -6.23 14.38
CA PRO A 269 1.16 -6.06 14.39
C PRO A 269 0.67 -4.66 14.01
N SER A 270 1.31 -3.60 14.52
CA SER A 270 0.97 -2.22 14.19
C SER A 270 1.15 -1.91 12.71
N ASN A 271 2.24 -2.38 12.11
CA ASN A 271 2.53 -2.15 10.70
C ASN A 271 1.63 -3.01 9.80
N MET A 272 1.31 -4.24 10.23
CA MET A 272 0.30 -5.05 9.54
C MET A 272 -1.08 -4.37 9.58
N ALA A 273 -1.48 -3.80 10.71
CA ALA A 273 -2.72 -3.04 10.82
C ALA A 273 -2.75 -1.84 9.85
N ASN A 274 -1.65 -1.08 9.77
CA ASN A 274 -1.52 0.01 8.81
C ASN A 274 -1.56 -0.48 7.35
N PHE A 275 -0.96 -1.64 7.07
CA PHE A 275 -0.98 -2.25 5.74
C PHE A 275 -2.40 -2.69 5.36
N VAL A 276 -3.11 -3.40 6.23
CA VAL A 276 -4.50 -3.82 6.03
C VAL A 276 -5.42 -2.61 5.85
N GLU A 277 -5.26 -1.56 6.67
CA GLU A 277 -6.00 -0.31 6.50
C GLU A 277 -5.77 0.30 5.12
N SER A 278 -4.53 0.39 4.68
CA SER A 278 -4.17 0.98 3.38
C SER A 278 -4.70 0.17 2.19
N VAL A 279 -4.84 -1.15 2.35
CA VAL A 279 -5.37 -2.07 1.33
C VAL A 279 -6.90 -1.99 1.27
N LEU A 280 -7.57 -2.06 2.41
CA LEU A 280 -9.03 -2.22 2.47
C LEU A 280 -9.80 -0.90 2.50
N PHE A 281 -9.18 0.15 3.02
CA PHE A 281 -9.83 1.42 3.30
C PHE A 281 -9.11 2.58 2.63
N ARG A 282 -9.86 3.68 2.52
CA ARG A 282 -9.35 5.00 2.20
C ARG A 282 -9.78 5.97 3.31
N GLY A 283 -9.29 7.19 3.23
CA GLY A 283 -9.70 8.25 4.13
C GLY A 283 -11.22 8.47 4.13
N PRO A 284 -11.72 9.30 5.05
CA PRO A 284 -13.10 9.76 5.04
C PRO A 284 -13.55 10.32 3.70
N ALA A 285 -14.86 10.43 3.55
CA ALA A 285 -15.49 11.09 2.42
C ALA A 285 -14.98 12.53 2.25
N ASP A 286 -14.74 12.91 1.01
CA ASP A 286 -14.44 14.24 0.52
C ASP A 286 -15.11 14.32 -0.87
N GLU A 287 -16.34 14.81 -0.90
CA GLU A 287 -17.22 14.74 -2.08
C GLU A 287 -16.78 15.69 -3.19
N ASP A 288 -16.29 16.88 -2.85
CA ASP A 288 -15.81 17.89 -3.80
C ASP A 288 -14.30 17.87 -4.04
N ASN A 289 -13.57 17.04 -3.29
CA ASN A 289 -12.12 16.80 -3.40
C ASN A 289 -11.29 18.06 -3.17
N ASP A 290 -11.72 18.93 -2.25
CA ASP A 290 -10.99 20.13 -1.86
C ASP A 290 -9.91 19.88 -0.80
N GLY A 291 -9.88 18.66 -0.23
CA GLY A 291 -8.93 18.21 0.78
C GLY A 291 -9.43 18.29 2.22
N ILE A 292 -10.65 18.79 2.45
CA ILE A 292 -11.33 18.81 3.74
C ILE A 292 -12.44 17.77 3.73
N TYR A 293 -12.41 16.85 4.70
CA TYR A 293 -13.41 15.80 4.76
C TYR A 293 -14.82 16.36 5.03
N ASP A 294 -15.84 15.77 4.40
CA ASP A 294 -17.24 16.24 4.44
C ASP A 294 -17.77 16.50 5.87
N TYR A 295 -17.28 15.74 6.85
CA TYR A 295 -17.72 15.89 8.23
C TYR A 295 -17.08 17.07 8.99
N GLN A 296 -16.05 17.69 8.42
CA GLN A 296 -15.39 18.90 8.89
C GLN A 296 -15.64 20.09 7.94
N ASP A 297 -16.12 19.83 6.72
CA ASP A 297 -16.37 20.85 5.72
C ASP A 297 -17.67 21.65 6.01
N LEU A 298 -17.54 22.98 6.01
CA LEU A 298 -18.64 23.93 6.19
C LEU A 298 -19.15 24.51 4.87
N CYS A 299 -18.41 24.32 3.78
CA CYS A 299 -18.67 24.89 2.46
C CYS A 299 -18.68 23.79 1.38
N PRO A 300 -19.70 22.90 1.40
CA PRO A 300 -19.77 21.81 0.45
C PRO A 300 -19.91 22.31 -0.99
N ALA A 301 -19.36 21.55 -1.93
CA ALA A 301 -19.33 21.83 -3.36
C ALA A 301 -18.42 23.01 -3.73
N THR A 302 -17.24 23.07 -3.11
CA THR A 302 -16.15 23.96 -3.50
C THR A 302 -15.81 23.74 -4.99
N PRO A 303 -15.72 24.82 -5.80
CA PRO A 303 -15.31 24.69 -7.19
C PRO A 303 -13.87 24.14 -7.30
N ALA A 304 -13.67 23.19 -8.22
CA ALA A 304 -12.35 22.60 -8.47
C ALA A 304 -11.26 23.68 -8.67
N HIS A 305 -10.06 23.41 -8.14
CA HIS A 305 -8.88 24.27 -8.18
C HIS A 305 -8.98 25.58 -7.39
N LYS A 306 -9.97 25.75 -6.50
CA LYS A 306 -9.99 26.85 -5.54
C LYS A 306 -9.11 26.52 -4.32
N ILE A 307 -8.49 27.56 -3.77
CA ILE A 307 -7.75 27.46 -2.51
C ILE A 307 -8.75 27.60 -1.37
N VAL A 308 -8.90 26.55 -0.58
CA VAL A 308 -9.78 26.53 0.60
C VAL A 308 -9.02 26.80 1.90
N ASP A 309 -9.76 27.25 2.92
CA ASP A 309 -9.26 27.31 4.30
C ASP A 309 -9.49 25.98 5.04
N TYR A 310 -9.14 25.93 6.33
CA TYR A 310 -9.29 24.72 7.15
C TYR A 310 -10.74 24.28 7.39
N ARG A 311 -11.72 25.08 6.92
CA ARG A 311 -13.16 24.80 7.02
C ARG A 311 -13.77 24.38 5.68
N GLY A 312 -12.94 24.22 4.63
CA GLY A 312 -13.37 23.90 3.25
C GLY A 312 -13.90 25.12 2.48
N CYS A 313 -13.78 26.33 3.03
CA CYS A 313 -14.35 27.50 2.37
C CYS A 313 -13.34 28.21 1.45
N PRO A 314 -13.73 28.63 0.22
CA PRO A 314 -12.85 29.36 -0.68
C PRO A 314 -12.30 30.65 -0.04
N ARG A 315 -10.98 30.81 -0.07
CA ARG A 315 -10.31 32.02 0.46
C ARG A 315 -10.56 33.26 -0.38
N PHE A 316 -10.88 33.09 -1.66
CA PHE A 316 -11.10 34.16 -2.62
C PHE A 316 -12.38 33.88 -3.42
N GLN A 317 -13.33 34.80 -3.34
CA GLN A 317 -14.58 34.79 -4.13
C GLN A 317 -14.25 35.09 -5.59
#